data_AF-A0A843HL15-F1
#
_entry.id   AF-A0A843HL15-F1
#
_cell.length_a   1.000
_cell.length_b   1.000
_cell.length_c   1.000
_cell.angle_alpha   90.00
_cell.angle_beta   90.00
_cell.angle_gamma   90.00
#
_symmetry.space_group_name_H-M   'P 1'
#
loop_
_entity.id
_entity.type
_entity.pdbx_description
1 polymer ?
#
loop_
_entity_poly.entity_id
_entity_poly.type
_entity_poly.pdbx_seq_one_letter_code
_entity_poly.pdbx_strand_id
1 'polypeptide(L)'
;MVIYVVVLSFIGFDVLTGFMKAFYKEGINSTVLRKGLFHKLSEIVAVAGAGLFEYGSAYINLNIDVPLVGAVSTYICIMELISILENISAVNPTLGRLFKPYLEKMKDKEEDNE
;
A
#
# COMPACT_ATOMS: atom_id res chain seq x y z
N MET A 1 2.93 14.17 -11.55
CA MET A 1 2.33 13.19 -12.50
C MET A 1 2.94 11.80 -12.37
N VAL A 2 4.27 11.63 -12.53
CA VAL A 2 4.94 10.32 -12.44
C VAL A 2 4.69 9.61 -11.10
N ILE A 3 4.72 10.33 -9.98
CA ILE A 3 4.51 9.78 -8.63
C ILE A 3 3.16 9.06 -8.52
N TYR A 4 2.07 9.65 -9.01
CA TYR A 4 0.74 9.03 -8.98
C TYR A 4 0.70 7.73 -9.78
N VAL A 5 1.36 7.69 -10.94
CA VAL A 5 1.44 6.47 -11.77
C VAL A 5 2.17 5.36 -11.03
N VAL A 6 3.27 5.68 -10.35
CA VAL A 6 4.02 4.71 -9.53
C VAL A 6 3.13 4.16 -8.41
N VAL A 7 2.50 5.02 -7.63
CA VAL A 7 1.62 4.60 -6.51
C VAL A 7 0.48 3.71 -7.00
N LEU A 8 -0.23 4.13 -8.06
CA LEU A 8 -1.31 3.34 -8.65
C LEU A 8 -0.83 1.99 -9.21
N SER A 9 0.41 1.93 -9.71
CA SER A 9 0.99 0.68 -10.18
C SER A 9 1.28 -0.29 -9.03
N PHE A 10 1.79 0.21 -7.90
CA PHE A 10 1.98 -0.59 -6.69
C PHE A 10 0.66 -1.12 -6.14
N ILE A 11 -0.35 -0.25 -5.99
CA ILE A 11 -1.69 -0.65 -5.54
C ILE A 11 -2.31 -1.67 -6.50
N GLY A 12 -2.20 -1.44 -7.81
CA GLY A 12 -2.69 -2.38 -8.82
C GLY A 12 -2.01 -3.74 -8.73
N PHE A 13 -0.68 -3.75 -8.55
CA PHE A 13 0.08 -4.99 -8.40
C PHE A 13 -0.27 -5.73 -7.11
N ASP A 14 -0.48 -5.02 -6.00
CA ASP A 14 -0.93 -5.65 -4.77
C ASP A 14 -2.30 -6.29 -4.92
N VAL A 15 -3.27 -5.56 -5.51
CA VAL A 15 -4.59 -6.11 -5.80
C VAL A 15 -4.47 -7.41 -6.61
N LEU A 16 -3.65 -7.43 -7.67
CA LEU A 16 -3.40 -8.63 -8.47
C LEU A 16 -2.83 -9.78 -7.64
N THR A 17 -1.81 -9.53 -6.81
CA THR A 17 -1.23 -10.58 -5.96
C THR A 17 -2.17 -11.05 -4.85
N GLY A 18 -3.01 -10.16 -4.31
CA GLY A 18 -4.07 -10.48 -3.35
C GLY A 18 -5.14 -11.39 -3.96
N PHE A 19 -5.53 -11.13 -5.21
CA PHE A 19 -6.37 -12.05 -5.98
C PHE A 19 -5.69 -13.40 -6.17
N MET A 20 -4.41 -13.44 -6.60
CA MET A 20 -3.67 -14.71 -6.75
C MET A 20 -3.67 -15.54 -5.47
N LYS A 21 -3.44 -14.91 -4.31
CA LYS A 21 -3.51 -15.56 -2.99
C LYS A 21 -4.90 -16.10 -2.68
N ALA A 22 -5.95 -15.33 -2.96
CA ALA A 22 -7.33 -15.74 -2.71
C ALA A 22 -7.75 -16.96 -3.56
N PHE A 23 -7.32 -17.00 -4.83
CA PHE A 23 -7.54 -18.16 -5.69
C PHE A 23 -6.73 -19.38 -5.24
N TYR A 24 -5.47 -19.19 -4.83
CA TYR A 24 -4.59 -20.29 -4.43
C TYR A 24 -5.03 -20.98 -3.12
N LYS A 25 -5.60 -20.25 -2.17
CA LYS A 25 -6.04 -20.79 -0.86
C LYS A 25 -7.45 -21.42 -0.84
N GLU A 26 -7.99 -21.79 -2.01
CA GLU A 26 -9.28 -22.48 -2.17
C GLU A 26 -10.52 -21.76 -1.59
N GLY A 27 -10.62 -20.43 -1.78
CA GLY A 27 -11.89 -19.75 -1.51
C GLY A 27 -11.83 -18.24 -1.60
N ILE A 28 -12.55 -17.67 -2.57
CA ILE A 28 -12.78 -16.23 -2.62
C ILE A 28 -13.85 -15.89 -1.57
N ASN A 29 -13.41 -15.48 -0.39
CA ASN A 29 -14.32 -14.81 0.54
C ASN A 29 -14.53 -13.37 0.05
N SER A 30 -15.69 -13.13 -0.56
CA SER A 30 -16.07 -11.81 -1.09
C SER A 30 -16.03 -10.71 -0.03
N THR A 31 -16.27 -11.03 1.24
CA THR A 31 -16.15 -10.06 2.34
C THR A 31 -14.70 -9.65 2.58
N VAL A 32 -13.77 -10.62 2.56
CA VAL A 32 -12.33 -10.36 2.73
C VAL A 32 -11.79 -9.56 1.55
N LEU A 33 -12.14 -9.95 0.33
CA LEU A 33 -11.72 -9.25 -0.88
C LEU A 33 -12.25 -7.80 -0.91
N ARG A 34 -13.53 -7.62 -0.58
CA ARG A 34 -14.14 -6.28 -0.51
C ARG A 34 -13.45 -5.41 0.54
N LYS A 35 -13.17 -5.95 1.73
CA LYS A 35 -12.46 -5.21 2.78
C LYS A 35 -11.05 -4.80 2.32
N GLY A 36 -10.32 -5.72 1.68
CA GLY A 36 -9.01 -5.42 1.08
C GLY A 36 -9.10 -4.30 0.04
N LEU A 37 -10.05 -4.37 -0.88
CA LEU A 37 -10.23 -3.35 -1.91
C LEU A 37 -10.59 -1.97 -1.34
N PHE A 38 -11.44 -1.90 -0.31
CA PHE A 38 -11.75 -0.62 0.36
C PHE A 38 -10.52 0.00 1.05
N HIS A 39 -9.61 -0.82 1.58
CA HIS A 39 -8.35 -0.33 2.13
C HIS A 39 -7.50 0.31 1.03
N LYS A 40 -7.36 -0.35 -0.12
CA LYS A 40 -6.66 0.20 -1.29
C LYS A 40 -7.29 1.46 -1.86
N LEU A 41 -8.62 1.53 -1.87
CA LEU A 41 -9.33 2.76 -2.23
C LEU A 41 -9.03 3.91 -1.27
N SER A 42 -8.84 3.64 0.02
CA SER A 42 -8.48 4.67 0.99
C SER A 42 -7.08 5.24 0.76
N GLU A 43 -6.12 4.41 0.31
CA GLU A 43 -4.77 4.85 -0.08
C GLU A 43 -4.81 5.77 -1.32
N ILE A 44 -5.66 5.44 -2.31
CA ILE A 44 -5.88 6.29 -3.48
C ILE A 44 -6.44 7.66 -3.05
N VAL A 45 -7.41 7.67 -2.13
CA VAL A 45 -7.96 8.91 -1.57
C VAL A 45 -6.90 9.68 -0.79
N ALA A 46 -6.02 9.01 -0.04
CA ALA A 46 -4.95 9.65 0.72
C ALA A 46 -3.95 10.38 -0.20
N VAL A 47 -3.47 9.72 -1.26
CA VAL A 47 -2.53 10.36 -2.20
C VAL A 47 -3.20 11.48 -3.03
N ALA A 48 -4.48 11.31 -3.39
CA ALA A 48 -5.26 12.38 -4.03
C ALA A 48 -5.46 13.58 -3.10
N GLY A 49 -5.78 13.33 -1.83
CA GLY A 49 -5.92 14.34 -0.79
C GLY A 49 -4.62 15.11 -0.53
N ALA A 50 -3.48 14.41 -0.50
CA ALA A 50 -2.17 15.04 -0.41
C ALA A 50 -1.91 15.99 -1.59
N GLY A 51 -2.27 15.58 -2.81
CA GLY A 51 -2.17 16.42 -4.00
C GLY A 51 -3.08 17.64 -3.96
N LEU A 52 -4.32 17.46 -3.51
CA LEU A 52 -5.26 18.57 -3.32
C LEU A 52 -4.78 19.55 -2.25
N PHE A 53 -4.15 19.05 -1.18
CA PHE A 53 -3.60 19.89 -0.12
C PHE A 53 -2.42 20.73 -0.61
N GLU A 54 -1.43 20.13 -1.27
CA GLU A 54 -0.31 20.86 -1.86
C GLU A 54 -0.77 21.85 -2.94
N TYR A 55 -1.73 21.47 -3.76
CA TYR A 55 -2.29 22.38 -4.76
C TYR A 55 -3.06 23.53 -4.10
N GLY A 56 -3.88 23.20 -3.10
CA GLY A 56 -4.71 24.16 -2.37
C GLY A 56 -3.89 25.16 -1.56
N SER A 57 -2.78 24.74 -0.97
CA SER A 57 -1.91 25.58 -0.15
C SER A 57 -1.43 26.83 -0.91
N ALA A 58 -1.18 26.69 -2.22
CA ALA A 58 -0.82 27.79 -3.11
C ALA A 58 -1.91 28.87 -3.24
N TYR A 59 -3.19 28.51 -3.08
CA TYR A 59 -4.32 29.45 -3.17
C TYR A 59 -4.70 30.08 -1.84
N ILE A 60 -4.45 29.38 -0.73
CA ILE A 60 -4.84 29.83 0.62
C ILE A 60 -3.71 30.48 1.41
N ASN A 61 -2.58 30.80 0.77
CA ASN A 61 -1.39 31.39 1.39
C ASN A 61 -0.92 30.65 2.65
N LEU A 62 -1.11 29.32 2.67
CA LEU A 62 -0.43 28.46 3.63
C LEU A 62 1.06 28.53 3.27
N ASN A 63 1.83 29.34 3.99
CA ASN A 63 3.30 29.43 3.87
C ASN A 63 3.98 28.14 4.38
N ILE A 64 3.49 26.98 3.93
CA ILE A 64 3.94 25.65 4.32
C ILE A 64 4.35 24.94 3.03
N ASP A 65 5.66 24.82 2.82
CA ASP A 65 6.26 24.07 1.72
C ASP A 65 6.67 22.69 2.23
N VAL A 66 5.69 21.80 2.36
CA VAL A 66 5.91 20.41 2.78
C VAL A 66 5.61 19.50 1.59
N PRO A 67 6.55 18.63 1.18
CA PRO A 67 6.36 17.68 0.07
C PRO A 67 5.48 16.48 0.51
N LEU A 68 4.24 16.78 0.90
CA LEU A 68 3.25 15.85 1.41
C LEU A 68 2.92 14.73 0.41
N VAL A 69 2.79 15.03 -0.88
CA VAL A 69 2.57 14.03 -1.93
C VAL A 69 3.73 13.05 -1.96
N GLY A 70 4.97 13.54 -1.85
CA GLY A 70 6.16 12.68 -1.81
C GLY A 70 6.17 11.77 -0.58
N ALA A 71 5.88 12.33 0.60
CA ALA A 71 5.85 11.59 1.85
C ALA A 71 4.76 10.51 1.87
N VAL A 72 3.51 10.87 1.56
CA VAL A 72 2.36 9.95 1.54
C VAL A 72 2.55 8.87 0.48
N SER A 73 3.04 9.23 -0.71
CA SER A 73 3.29 8.25 -1.78
C SER A 73 4.39 7.26 -1.41
N THR A 74 5.46 7.72 -0.77
CA THR A 74 6.54 6.83 -0.32
C THR A 74 6.03 5.84 0.72
N TYR A 75 5.24 6.31 1.68
CA TYR A 75 4.63 5.46 2.69
C TYR A 75 3.71 4.40 2.06
N ILE A 76 2.80 4.80 1.16
CA ILE A 76 1.89 3.87 0.47
C ILE A 76 2.69 2.84 -0.33
N CYS A 77 3.71 3.25 -1.11
CA CYS A 77 4.52 2.31 -1.89
C CYS A 77 5.22 1.26 -1.02
N ILE A 78 5.71 1.63 0.17
CA ILE A 78 6.31 0.68 1.12
C ILE A 78 5.25 -0.27 1.65
N MET A 79 4.09 0.24 2.07
CA MET A 79 2.96 -0.57 2.53
C MET A 79 2.50 -1.58 1.47
N GLU A 80 2.33 -1.15 0.22
CA GLU A 80 1.96 -2.01 -0.90
C GLU A 80 3.03 -3.08 -1.15
N LEU A 81 4.31 -2.72 -1.09
CA LEU A 81 5.40 -3.67 -1.26
C LEU A 81 5.36 -4.77 -0.19
N ILE A 82 5.11 -4.41 1.07
CA ILE A 82 4.97 -5.39 2.17
C ILE A 82 3.79 -6.32 1.86
N SER A 83 2.64 -5.78 1.47
CA SER A 83 1.44 -6.56 1.14
C SER A 83 1.66 -7.52 -0.04
N ILE A 84 2.35 -7.06 -1.09
CA ILE A 84 2.77 -7.87 -2.24
C ILE A 84 3.64 -9.05 -1.78
N LEU A 85 4.64 -8.79 -0.92
CA LEU A 85 5.53 -9.82 -0.40
C LEU A 85 4.76 -10.84 0.46
N GLU A 86 3.81 -10.41 1.29
CA GLU A 86 2.93 -11.31 2.04
C GLU A 86 2.08 -12.17 1.11
N ASN A 87 1.55 -11.57 0.04
CA ASN A 87 0.71 -12.27 -0.92
C ASN A 87 1.49 -13.33 -1.71
N ILE A 88 2.68 -12.98 -2.21
CA ILE A 88 3.57 -13.91 -2.90
C ILE A 88 4.04 -15.02 -1.95
N SER A 89 4.39 -14.69 -0.71
CA SER A 89 4.85 -15.66 0.29
C SER A 89 3.77 -16.69 0.64
N ALA A 90 2.50 -16.28 0.61
CA ALA A 90 1.36 -17.17 0.85
C ALA A 90 1.11 -18.15 -0.32
N VAL A 91 1.47 -17.76 -1.54
CA VAL A 91 1.32 -18.60 -2.76
C VAL A 91 2.55 -19.47 -3.00
N ASN A 92 3.76 -18.95 -2.73
CA ASN A 92 5.03 -19.64 -2.97
C ASN A 92 5.84 -19.80 -1.68
N PRO A 93 5.79 -20.98 -1.03
CA PRO A 93 6.50 -21.25 0.24
C PRO A 93 8.03 -21.14 0.17
N THR A 94 8.62 -21.25 -1.03
CA THR A 94 10.07 -21.08 -1.22
C THR A 94 10.44 -19.61 -1.11
N LEU A 95 9.68 -18.73 -1.77
CA LEU A 95 9.85 -17.28 -1.64
C LEU A 95 9.47 -16.80 -0.23
N GLY A 96 8.43 -17.39 0.37
CA GLY A 96 8.03 -17.09 1.73
C GLY A 96 9.16 -17.30 2.73
N ARG A 97 9.94 -18.38 2.61
CA ARG A 97 11.11 -18.61 3.48
C ARG A 97 12.20 -17.55 3.35
N LEU A 98 12.35 -16.96 2.16
CA LEU A 98 13.33 -15.90 1.92
C LEU A 98 12.89 -14.57 2.55
N PHE A 99 11.60 -14.23 2.43
CA PHE A 99 11.07 -12.93 2.87
C PHE A 99 10.57 -12.90 4.32
N LYS A 100 10.24 -14.05 4.91
CA LYS A 100 9.76 -14.16 6.30
C LYS A 100 10.58 -13.37 7.33
N PRO A 101 11.93 -13.46 7.39
CA PRO A 101 12.70 -12.71 8.39
C PRO A 101 12.66 -11.19 8.18
N TYR A 102 12.34 -10.72 6.97
CA TYR A 102 12.18 -9.29 6.69
C TYR A 102 10.79 -8.81 7.05
N LEU A 103 9.75 -9.60 6.72
CA LEU A 103 8.37 -9.29 7.06
C LEU A 103 8.16 -9.25 8.57
N GLU A 104 8.69 -10.21 9.34
CA GLU A 104 8.57 -10.22 10.79
C GLU A 104 9.20 -8.98 11.43
N LYS A 105 10.42 -8.58 10.98
CA LYS A 105 11.07 -7.36 11.44
C LYS A 105 10.31 -6.07 11.13
N MET A 106 9.48 -6.07 10.09
CA MET A 106 8.65 -4.92 9.75
C MET A 106 7.43 -4.85 10.67
N LYS A 107 6.85 -6.00 11.02
CA LYS A 107 5.69 -6.09 11.95
C LYS A 107 6.07 -5.79 13.39
N ASP A 108 7.23 -6.27 13.85
CA ASP A 108 7.73 -5.98 15.21
C ASP A 108 7.95 -4.46 15.43
N LYS A 109 8.26 -3.72 14.37
CA LYS A 109 8.40 -2.25 14.43
C LYS A 109 7.08 -1.50 14.45
N GLU A 110 5.98 -2.12 14.03
CA GLU A 110 4.65 -1.50 14.11
C GLU A 110 4.10 -1.61 15.54
N GLU A 111 4.31 -2.74 16.23
CA GLU A 111 3.83 -2.95 17.61
C GLU A 111 4.60 -2.12 18.66
N ASP A 112 5.86 -1.76 18.42
CA ASP A 112 6.64 -0.89 19.33
C ASP A 112 6.28 0.61 19.22
N ASN A 113 5.46 1.01 18.23
CA ASN A 113 5.07 2.40 17.99
C ASN A 113 3.60 2.72 18.36
N GLU A 114 2.86 1.77 18.95
CA GLU A 114 1.54 1.97 19.59
C GLU A 114 1.66 2.05 21.12
#